data_AF-D2VD19-F1
#
_entry.id   AF-D2VD19-F1
#
_cell.length_a   1.000
_cell.length_b   1.000
_cell.length_c   1.000
_cell.angle_alpha   90.00
_cell.angle_beta   90.00
_cell.angle_gamma   90.00
#
_symmetry.space_group_name_H-M   'P 1'
#
loop_
_entity.id
_entity.type
_entity.pdbx_description
1 polymer ?
#
loop_
_entity_poly.entity_id
_entity_poly.type
_entity_poly.pdbx_seq_one_letter_code
_entity_poly.pdbx_strand_id
1 'polypeptide(L)'
;MDCTGSMSGEIEAAKTTVLTILDSLKDHFKTDLRFSAISYRDHTDDYAVREFPFTKNFEKAKGYIDTMSAQGGGDHPEALASALKVVNELPFNKKGKKICIWIADAPPHGMNSSGDRYPEGCKDEEGNVIDWIRLGSDLQEKGVVFYTLICKRAQNDQQLALFMDFLATKTDGKCMLLTNANKLPNLIINGSIENDEMDQLIAQKIEELGEDKVKQMKEDELIENIQKLSKDAKINHVQTYEVVSSNTKNLMECKSLSAVNRNLYSTGSNRVEMKGAESESSFEYGAQSRQAPKLEQYKKACSRKMNSMNMK
;
A
#
# COMPACT_ATOMS: atom_id res chain seq x y z
N MET A 1 11.37 -4.18 1.53
CA MET A 1 12.30 -3.16 2.05
C MET A 1 13.38 -2.98 1.01
N ASP A 2 13.58 -1.74 0.59
CA ASP A 2 14.74 -1.33 -0.20
C ASP A 2 16.02 -1.54 0.61
N CYS A 3 17.00 -2.24 0.06
CA CYS A 3 18.28 -2.56 0.70
C CYS A 3 19.47 -2.09 -0.14
N THR A 4 19.26 -1.10 -1.02
CA THR A 4 20.30 -0.52 -1.88
C THR A 4 21.22 0.38 -1.07
N GLY A 5 22.41 0.70 -1.60
CA GLY A 5 23.38 1.53 -0.89
C GLY A 5 22.83 2.93 -0.55
N SER A 6 21.87 3.41 -1.33
CA SER A 6 21.25 4.72 -1.19
C SER A 6 20.40 4.84 0.11
N MET A 7 19.92 3.71 0.65
CA MET A 7 19.23 3.59 1.93
C MET A 7 20.16 3.70 3.15
N SER A 8 21.48 3.85 3.00
CA SER A 8 22.45 3.80 4.13
C SER A 8 22.14 4.78 5.28
N GLY A 9 21.52 5.92 4.98
CA GLY A 9 21.10 6.91 5.99
C GLY A 9 19.76 6.61 6.67
N GLU A 10 18.96 5.69 6.13
CA GLU A 10 17.55 5.46 6.51
C GLU A 10 17.28 4.00 6.91
N ILE A 11 18.16 3.05 6.56
CA ILE A 11 17.91 1.61 6.74
C ILE A 11 17.71 1.22 8.20
N GLU A 12 18.45 1.82 9.14
CA GLU A 12 18.29 1.54 10.57
C GLU A 12 16.98 2.14 11.12
N ALA A 13 16.55 3.30 10.62
CA ALA A 13 15.24 3.87 10.94
C ALA A 13 14.10 3.02 10.37
N ALA A 14 14.26 2.49 9.15
CA ALA A 14 13.33 1.58 8.50
C ALA A 14 13.21 0.26 9.28
N LYS A 15 14.34 -0.36 9.67
CA LYS A 15 14.38 -1.57 10.51
C LYS A 15 13.69 -1.33 11.85
N THR A 16 14.07 -0.26 12.56
CA THR A 16 13.44 0.13 13.83
C THR A 16 11.93 0.29 13.68
N THR A 17 11.49 0.98 12.62
CA THR A 17 10.06 1.17 12.31
C THR A 17 9.34 -0.17 12.13
N VAL A 18 9.88 -1.07 11.31
CA VAL A 18 9.28 -2.40 11.09
C VAL A 18 9.24 -3.23 12.37
N LEU A 19 10.30 -3.21 13.18
CA LEU A 19 10.35 -3.92 14.46
C LEU A 19 9.29 -3.39 15.45
N THR A 20 9.15 -2.07 15.56
CA THR A 20 8.11 -1.45 16.40
C THR A 20 6.70 -1.78 15.88
N ILE A 21 6.50 -1.82 14.57
CA ILE A 21 5.22 -2.24 13.97
C ILE A 21 4.93 -3.70 14.31
N LEU A 22 5.92 -4.58 14.18
CA LEU A 22 5.78 -6.00 14.54
C LEU A 22 5.36 -6.20 15.99
N ASP A 23 6.00 -5.50 16.93
CA ASP A 23 5.66 -5.58 18.35
C ASP A 23 4.25 -5.02 18.62
N SER A 24 3.92 -3.87 18.03
CA SER A 24 2.59 -3.26 18.18
C SER A 24 1.47 -4.13 17.62
N LEU A 25 1.69 -4.75 16.44
CA LEU A 25 0.73 -5.67 15.82
C LEU A 25 0.56 -6.94 16.63
N LYS A 26 1.63 -7.48 17.20
CA LYS A 26 1.58 -8.66 18.07
C LYS A 26 0.78 -8.39 19.35
N ASP A 27 0.93 -7.20 19.93
CA ASP A 27 0.21 -6.81 21.14
C ASP A 27 -1.27 -6.52 20.87
N HIS A 28 -1.56 -5.86 19.74
CA HIS A 28 -2.92 -5.50 19.35
C HIS A 28 -3.71 -6.70 18.84
N PHE A 29 -3.14 -7.48 17.92
CA PHE A 29 -3.75 -8.65 17.33
C PHE A 29 -3.22 -9.90 18.04
N LYS A 30 -3.86 -10.26 19.16
CA LYS A 30 -3.58 -11.48 19.95
C LYS A 30 -3.84 -12.81 19.20
N THR A 31 -4.02 -12.75 17.89
CA THR A 31 -4.46 -13.84 17.00
C THR A 31 -3.28 -14.39 16.16
N ASP A 32 -3.58 -15.33 15.25
CA ASP A 32 -2.65 -16.06 14.39
C ASP A 32 -1.89 -15.17 13.38
N LEU A 33 -1.00 -14.32 13.87
CA LEU A 33 -0.19 -13.40 13.09
C LEU A 33 1.00 -14.16 12.46
N ARG A 34 1.15 -14.01 11.15
CA ARG A 34 2.28 -14.54 10.37
C ARG A 34 3.01 -13.37 9.71
N PHE A 35 4.33 -13.45 9.71
CA PHE A 35 5.20 -12.44 9.13
C PHE A 35 6.05 -13.01 8.01
N SER A 36 6.19 -12.27 6.92
CA SER A 36 7.15 -12.51 5.84
C SER A 36 7.84 -11.18 5.55
N ALA A 37 9.03 -11.23 4.97
CA ALA A 37 9.76 -10.05 4.56
C ALA A 37 10.38 -10.24 3.19
N ILE A 38 10.42 -9.18 2.41
CA ILE A 38 11.11 -9.14 1.12
C ILE A 38 12.13 -8.01 1.19
N SER A 39 13.39 -8.32 0.89
CA SER A 39 14.43 -7.32 0.64
C SER A 39 14.75 -7.32 -0.84
N TYR A 40 14.98 -6.14 -1.42
CA TYR A 40 15.34 -6.01 -2.83
C TYR A 40 16.43 -4.95 -3.01
N ARG A 41 17.14 -5.05 -4.13
CA ARG A 41 18.19 -4.11 -4.57
C ARG A 41 18.08 -3.85 -6.08
N ASP A 42 19.18 -3.51 -6.74
CA ASP A 42 19.27 -3.42 -8.20
C ASP A 42 19.46 -4.83 -8.80
N HIS A 43 19.12 -5.00 -10.07
CA HIS A 43 19.41 -6.19 -10.88
C HIS A 43 20.91 -6.44 -11.08
N THR A 44 21.76 -5.43 -10.87
CA THR A 44 23.23 -5.56 -11.00
C THR A 44 23.93 -6.04 -9.73
N ASP A 45 23.20 -6.16 -8.62
CA ASP A 45 23.72 -6.57 -7.31
C ASP A 45 23.82 -8.10 -7.14
N ASP A 46 24.31 -8.52 -5.96
CA ASP A 46 24.40 -9.93 -5.56
C ASP A 46 23.03 -10.63 -5.50
N TYR A 47 21.96 -9.86 -5.40
CA TYR A 47 20.57 -10.30 -5.59
C TYR A 47 19.68 -9.12 -5.96
N ALA A 48 18.70 -9.35 -6.83
CA ALA A 48 17.64 -8.37 -7.09
C ALA A 48 16.55 -8.43 -6.00
N VAL A 49 16.11 -9.64 -5.62
CA VAL A 49 15.05 -9.85 -4.62
C VAL A 49 15.38 -11.08 -3.76
N ARG A 50 15.17 -10.97 -2.44
CA ARG A 50 15.26 -12.07 -1.47
C ARG A 50 13.96 -12.13 -0.66
N GLU A 51 13.35 -13.31 -0.66
CA GLU A 51 12.17 -13.62 0.15
C GLU A 51 12.59 -14.30 1.47
N PHE A 52 12.02 -13.82 2.56
CA PHE A 52 11.91 -14.55 3.81
C PHE A 52 10.48 -15.06 3.96
N PRO A 53 10.27 -16.40 4.01
CA PRO A 53 8.94 -16.98 3.97
C PRO A 53 8.14 -16.70 5.24
N PHE A 54 6.82 -16.88 5.15
CA PHE A 54 5.94 -16.66 6.30
C PHE A 54 6.32 -17.51 7.52
N THR A 55 6.43 -16.86 8.67
CA THR A 55 6.70 -17.47 9.98
C THR A 55 5.74 -16.98 11.05
N LYS A 56 5.44 -17.82 12.03
CA LYS A 56 4.78 -17.43 13.30
C LYS A 56 5.80 -17.10 14.40
N ASN A 57 7.09 -17.38 14.16
CA ASN A 57 8.15 -17.11 15.12
C ASN A 57 8.69 -15.69 14.89
N PHE A 58 8.28 -14.77 15.77
CA PHE A 58 8.68 -13.36 15.71
C PHE A 58 10.18 -13.17 15.93
N GLU A 59 10.85 -13.97 16.75
CA GLU A 59 12.30 -13.84 16.93
C GLU A 59 13.06 -14.17 15.64
N LYS A 60 12.59 -15.16 14.88
CA LYS A 60 13.15 -15.44 13.54
C LYS A 60 12.90 -14.29 12.57
N ALA A 61 11.71 -13.67 12.63
CA ALA A 61 11.38 -12.51 11.81
C ALA A 61 12.28 -11.31 12.14
N LYS A 62 12.42 -10.97 13.42
CA LYS A 62 13.31 -9.90 13.90
C LYS A 62 14.76 -10.16 13.48
N GLY A 63 15.25 -11.38 13.70
CA GLY A 63 16.59 -11.76 13.27
C GLY A 63 16.81 -11.61 11.76
N TYR A 64 15.81 -11.88 10.91
CA TYR A 64 15.93 -11.61 9.47
C TYR A 64 15.99 -10.11 9.17
N ILE A 65 15.15 -9.28 9.80
CA ILE A 65 15.20 -7.81 9.65
C ILE A 65 16.56 -7.26 10.07
N ASP A 66 17.16 -7.78 11.14
CA ASP A 66 18.47 -7.34 11.61
C ASP A 66 19.60 -7.63 10.61
N THR A 67 19.44 -8.66 9.75
CA THR A 67 20.41 -8.99 8.70
C THR A 67 20.33 -8.08 7.47
N MET A 68 19.26 -7.29 7.33
CA MET A 68 19.12 -6.36 6.22
C MET A 68 20.12 -5.21 6.36
N SER A 69 20.81 -4.92 5.26
CA SER A 69 21.79 -3.84 5.17
C SER A 69 21.72 -3.16 3.80
N ALA A 70 21.95 -1.84 3.82
CA ALA A 70 22.05 -1.01 2.64
C ALA A 70 23.40 -1.26 1.95
N GLN A 71 23.37 -1.80 0.73
CA GLN A 71 24.55 -2.03 -0.10
C GLN A 71 24.13 -2.14 -1.55
N GLY A 72 25.08 -1.89 -2.46
CA GLY A 72 24.85 -2.09 -3.88
C GLY A 72 24.13 -0.91 -4.52
N GLY A 73 23.39 -1.21 -5.57
CA GLY A 73 22.78 -0.26 -6.49
C GLY A 73 23.61 -0.11 -7.77
N GLY A 74 23.13 0.75 -8.66
CA GLY A 74 23.82 1.03 -9.91
C GLY A 74 23.34 2.34 -10.49
N ASP A 75 22.20 2.30 -11.16
CA ASP A 75 21.41 3.46 -11.51
C ASP A 75 20.43 3.84 -10.39
N HIS A 76 19.66 4.92 -10.60
CA HIS A 76 18.74 5.44 -9.59
C HIS A 76 17.50 4.55 -9.38
N PRO A 77 16.87 3.96 -10.41
CA PRO A 77 15.77 3.01 -10.20
C PRO A 77 16.26 1.64 -9.73
N GLU A 78 15.34 0.89 -9.12
CA GLU A 78 15.65 -0.36 -8.42
C GLU A 78 14.62 -1.46 -8.75
N ALA A 79 14.83 -2.69 -8.26
CA ALA A 79 13.99 -3.86 -8.60
C ALA A 79 12.60 -3.91 -7.90
N LEU A 80 11.93 -2.77 -7.72
CA LEU A 80 10.63 -2.70 -7.01
C LEU A 80 9.55 -3.54 -7.69
N ALA A 81 9.46 -3.54 -9.03
CA ALA A 81 8.46 -4.35 -9.74
C ALA A 81 8.72 -5.86 -9.57
N SER A 82 9.99 -6.28 -9.57
CA SER A 82 10.40 -7.65 -9.24
C SER A 82 9.98 -8.03 -7.81
N ALA A 83 10.20 -7.14 -6.85
CA ALA A 83 9.76 -7.36 -5.47
C ALA A 83 8.22 -7.46 -5.37
N LEU A 84 7.48 -6.66 -6.14
CA LEU A 84 6.02 -6.69 -6.16
C LEU A 84 5.48 -8.02 -6.72
N LYS A 85 6.15 -8.58 -7.74
CA LYS A 85 5.84 -9.93 -8.26
C LYS A 85 5.97 -10.97 -7.15
N VAL A 86 7.07 -10.97 -6.41
CA VAL A 86 7.27 -11.87 -5.27
C VAL A 86 6.22 -11.65 -4.18
N VAL A 87 5.86 -10.40 -3.86
CA VAL A 87 4.73 -10.11 -2.93
C VAL A 87 3.44 -10.76 -3.44
N ASN A 88 3.14 -10.67 -4.74
CA ASN A 88 1.93 -11.25 -5.31
C ASN A 88 1.92 -12.80 -5.24
N GLU A 89 3.08 -13.43 -5.26
CA GLU A 89 3.24 -14.89 -5.19
C GLU A 89 3.19 -15.45 -3.76
N LEU A 90 3.32 -14.57 -2.74
CA LEU A 90 3.29 -14.98 -1.34
C LEU A 90 1.99 -15.73 -0.97
N PRO A 91 2.07 -16.80 -0.14
CA PRO A 91 0.91 -17.61 0.24
C PRO A 91 0.09 -16.95 1.36
N PHE A 92 -0.52 -15.82 1.06
CA PHE A 92 -1.42 -15.11 1.97
C PHE A 92 -2.59 -16.00 2.41
N ASN A 93 -2.99 -15.86 3.68
CA ASN A 93 -4.19 -16.55 4.17
C ASN A 93 -5.42 -15.88 3.53
N LYS A 94 -6.20 -16.64 2.75
CA LYS A 94 -7.40 -16.14 2.07
C LYS A 94 -8.35 -15.39 3.03
N LYS A 95 -8.53 -15.89 4.25
CA LYS A 95 -9.42 -15.32 5.28
C LYS A 95 -8.76 -14.28 6.19
N GLY A 96 -7.44 -14.15 6.13
CA GLY A 96 -6.70 -13.21 6.98
C GLY A 96 -6.75 -11.78 6.43
N LYS A 97 -6.65 -10.81 7.33
CA LYS A 97 -6.24 -9.44 6.99
C LYS A 97 -4.79 -9.49 6.51
N LYS A 98 -4.49 -8.77 5.42
CA LYS A 98 -3.19 -8.81 4.74
C LYS A 98 -2.68 -7.38 4.62
N ILE A 99 -1.57 -7.11 5.27
CA ILE A 99 -0.95 -5.78 5.29
C ILE A 99 0.45 -5.93 4.71
N CYS A 100 0.77 -5.08 3.74
CA CYS A 100 2.12 -4.92 3.20
C CYS A 100 2.66 -3.56 3.63
N ILE A 101 3.84 -3.54 4.26
CA ILE A 101 4.54 -2.30 4.60
C ILE A 101 5.75 -2.21 3.67
N TRP A 102 5.76 -1.18 2.82
CA TRP A 102 6.79 -1.04 1.80
C TRP A 102 7.60 0.22 2.05
N ILE A 103 8.90 0.06 2.31
CA ILE A 103 9.83 1.18 2.55
C ILE A 103 10.80 1.27 1.38
N ALA A 104 10.88 2.45 0.74
CA ALA A 104 11.77 2.69 -0.40
C ALA A 104 12.20 4.14 -0.52
N ASP A 105 13.25 4.36 -1.30
CA ASP A 105 13.79 5.68 -1.62
C ASP A 105 14.18 5.87 -3.10
N ALA A 106 13.83 4.90 -3.94
CA ALA A 106 14.02 4.91 -5.39
C ALA A 106 12.84 4.26 -6.16
N PRO A 107 12.51 4.73 -7.38
CA PRO A 107 11.41 4.20 -8.20
C PRO A 107 11.74 2.83 -8.81
N PRO A 108 10.76 2.07 -9.33
CA PRO A 108 11.04 0.92 -10.18
C PRO A 108 11.67 1.35 -11.51
N HIS A 109 12.47 0.46 -12.10
CA HIS A 109 12.87 0.58 -13.51
C HIS A 109 11.67 0.68 -14.47
N GLY A 110 11.88 1.31 -15.62
CA GLY A 110 10.88 1.44 -16.69
C GLY A 110 9.95 2.65 -16.56
N MET A 111 10.27 3.59 -15.66
CA MET A 111 9.49 4.81 -15.43
C MET A 111 10.09 6.06 -16.10
N ASN A 112 10.95 5.90 -17.12
CA ASN A 112 11.67 6.99 -17.80
C ASN A 112 12.61 7.80 -16.87
N SER A 113 13.19 7.16 -15.87
CA SER A 113 14.25 7.77 -15.07
C SER A 113 15.50 8.05 -15.90
N SER A 114 16.16 9.17 -15.63
CA SER A 114 17.42 9.48 -16.30
C SER A 114 18.49 8.49 -15.89
N GLY A 115 19.19 7.90 -16.86
CA GLY A 115 20.23 6.91 -16.61
C GLY A 115 19.73 5.50 -16.26
N ASP A 116 18.42 5.24 -16.40
CA ASP A 116 17.83 3.91 -16.18
C ASP A 116 18.47 2.87 -17.12
N ARG A 117 19.11 1.85 -16.54
CA ARG A 117 19.75 0.74 -17.28
C ARG A 117 18.74 -0.28 -17.78
N TYR A 118 17.52 -0.26 -17.25
CA TYR A 118 16.42 -1.15 -17.60
C TYR A 118 15.17 -0.34 -18.03
N PRO A 119 15.26 0.47 -19.10
CA PRO A 119 14.20 1.41 -19.49
C PRO A 119 12.90 0.75 -19.99
N GLU A 120 12.92 -0.56 -20.24
CA GLU A 120 11.72 -1.35 -20.53
C GLU A 120 10.97 -1.80 -19.27
N GLY A 121 11.60 -1.69 -18.10
CA GLY A 121 11.11 -2.21 -16.82
C GLY A 121 11.78 -3.52 -16.39
N CYS A 122 11.50 -3.93 -15.15
CA CYS A 122 11.94 -5.22 -14.63
C CYS A 122 11.30 -6.37 -15.44
N LYS A 123 12.07 -7.43 -15.69
CA LYS A 123 11.61 -8.62 -16.43
C LYS A 123 11.49 -9.82 -15.50
N ASP A 124 10.51 -10.68 -15.75
CA ASP A 124 10.33 -11.96 -15.06
C ASP A 124 11.31 -13.03 -15.57
N GLU A 125 11.20 -14.25 -15.04
CA GLU A 125 12.07 -15.38 -15.39
C GLU A 125 11.92 -15.82 -16.86
N GLU A 126 10.81 -15.47 -17.51
CA GLU A 126 10.52 -15.73 -18.92
C GLU A 126 10.98 -14.57 -19.84
N GLY A 127 11.46 -13.47 -19.26
CA GLY A 127 11.91 -12.28 -19.98
C GLY A 127 10.79 -11.29 -20.33
N ASN A 128 9.58 -11.48 -19.80
CA ASN A 128 8.46 -10.55 -20.00
C ASN A 128 8.54 -9.39 -19.00
N VAL A 129 8.14 -8.19 -19.42
CA VAL A 129 8.07 -7.03 -18.53
C VAL A 129 7.01 -7.26 -17.45
N ILE A 130 7.40 -7.06 -16.19
CA ILE A 130 6.53 -7.21 -15.04
C ILE A 130 5.51 -6.05 -15.01
N ASP A 131 4.25 -6.39 -15.23
CA ASP A 131 3.15 -5.43 -15.23
C ASP A 131 2.69 -5.09 -13.81
N TRP A 132 3.33 -4.10 -13.19
CA TRP A 132 3.03 -3.68 -11.83
C TRP A 132 1.65 -3.00 -11.68
N ILE A 133 1.03 -2.51 -12.76
CA ILE A 133 -0.36 -2.02 -12.76
C ILE A 133 -1.32 -3.19 -12.57
N ARG A 134 -1.10 -4.28 -13.30
CA ARG A 134 -1.87 -5.51 -13.15
C ARG A 134 -1.64 -6.14 -11.78
N LEU A 135 -0.40 -6.25 -11.33
CA LEU A 135 -0.09 -6.78 -10.00
C LEU A 135 -0.79 -5.99 -8.89
N GLY A 136 -0.87 -4.65 -8.99
CA GLY A 136 -1.64 -3.83 -8.06
C GLY A 136 -3.13 -4.20 -8.01
N SER A 137 -3.72 -4.56 -9.15
CA SER A 137 -5.11 -5.06 -9.22
C SER A 137 -5.23 -6.46 -8.62
N ASP A 138 -4.33 -7.38 -8.95
CA ASP A 138 -4.31 -8.74 -8.39
C ASP A 138 -4.19 -8.71 -6.86
N LEU A 139 -3.35 -7.82 -6.32
CA LEU A 139 -3.13 -7.64 -4.88
C LEU A 139 -4.35 -7.01 -4.19
N GLN A 140 -5.02 -6.07 -4.85
CA GLN A 140 -6.29 -5.52 -4.39
C GLN A 140 -7.36 -6.62 -4.29
N GLU A 141 -7.48 -7.49 -5.31
CA GLU A 141 -8.42 -8.62 -5.32
C GLU A 141 -8.08 -9.66 -4.22
N LYS A 142 -6.79 -9.87 -3.95
CA LYS A 142 -6.33 -10.69 -2.82
C LYS A 142 -6.61 -10.04 -1.46
N GLY A 143 -7.01 -8.77 -1.43
CA GLY A 143 -7.27 -7.99 -0.22
C GLY A 143 -6.00 -7.65 0.55
N VAL A 144 -4.88 -7.44 -0.15
CA VAL A 144 -3.60 -6.98 0.42
C VAL A 144 -3.60 -5.46 0.43
N VAL A 145 -3.47 -4.84 1.62
CA VAL A 145 -3.46 -3.39 1.80
C VAL A 145 -2.03 -2.87 1.95
N PHE A 146 -1.62 -1.90 1.12
CA PHE A 146 -0.26 -1.35 1.13
C PHE A 146 -0.16 -0.06 1.96
N TYR A 147 0.69 -0.09 2.97
CA TYR A 147 1.20 1.11 3.62
C TYR A 147 2.60 1.39 3.09
N THR A 148 2.70 2.32 2.16
CA THR A 148 3.97 2.68 1.53
C THR A 148 4.61 3.83 2.30
N LEU A 149 5.91 3.71 2.56
CA LEU A 149 6.73 4.65 3.34
C LEU A 149 7.88 5.12 2.46
N ILE A 150 7.79 6.37 2.00
CA ILE A 150 8.83 7.00 1.19
C ILE A 150 9.85 7.63 2.14
N CYS A 151 11.13 7.29 2.00
CA CYS A 151 12.17 7.91 2.81
C CYS A 151 12.22 9.42 2.55
N LYS A 152 12.49 10.21 3.60
CA LYS A 152 12.42 11.68 3.51
C LYS A 152 13.30 12.25 2.40
N ARG A 153 14.48 11.65 2.16
CA ARG A 153 15.39 12.04 1.07
C ARG A 153 14.75 11.94 -0.32
N ALA A 154 13.80 11.02 -0.51
CA ALA A 154 13.14 10.73 -1.77
C ALA A 154 11.72 11.34 -1.88
N GLN A 155 11.32 12.22 -0.94
CA GLN A 155 9.98 12.83 -0.93
C GLN A 155 9.62 13.59 -2.22
N ASN A 156 10.63 14.09 -2.94
CA ASN A 156 10.47 14.85 -4.18
C ASN A 156 10.62 13.97 -5.44
N ASP A 157 10.87 12.68 -5.29
CA ASP A 157 10.94 11.76 -6.42
C ASP A 157 9.53 11.51 -6.96
N GLN A 158 9.26 12.04 -8.14
CA GLN A 158 7.95 11.96 -8.79
C GLN A 158 7.57 10.54 -9.19
N GLN A 159 8.53 9.74 -9.62
CA GLN A 159 8.28 8.40 -10.12
C GLN A 159 8.06 7.44 -8.95
N LEU A 160 8.85 7.57 -7.89
CA LEU A 160 8.67 6.79 -6.67
C LEU A 160 7.33 7.13 -6.02
N ALA A 161 7.03 8.42 -5.84
CA ALA A 161 5.77 8.83 -5.23
C ALA A 161 4.56 8.34 -6.04
N LEU A 162 4.62 8.41 -7.37
CA LEU A 162 3.56 7.91 -8.24
C LEU A 162 3.36 6.39 -8.08
N PHE A 163 4.44 5.61 -8.06
CA PHE A 163 4.37 4.15 -7.87
C PHE A 163 3.82 3.78 -6.48
N MET A 164 4.35 4.41 -5.43
CA MET A 164 3.99 4.13 -4.03
C MET A 164 2.57 4.59 -3.70
N ASP A 165 2.16 5.76 -4.20
CA ASP A 165 0.81 6.29 -4.04
C ASP A 165 -0.20 5.47 -4.85
N PHE A 166 0.15 5.03 -6.07
CA PHE A 166 -0.68 4.09 -6.83
C PHE A 166 -0.95 2.81 -6.04
N LEU A 167 0.07 2.13 -5.54
CA LEU A 167 -0.13 0.87 -4.79
C LEU A 167 -0.96 1.10 -3.52
N ALA A 168 -0.64 2.13 -2.74
CA ALA A 168 -1.40 2.47 -1.53
C ALA A 168 -2.87 2.80 -1.87
N THR A 169 -3.10 3.66 -2.85
CA THR A 169 -4.45 4.07 -3.26
C THR A 169 -5.25 2.90 -3.83
N LYS A 170 -4.64 2.10 -4.70
CA LYS A 170 -5.25 0.92 -5.34
C LYS A 170 -5.69 -0.13 -4.33
N THR A 171 -4.96 -0.26 -3.23
CA THR A 171 -5.18 -1.28 -2.22
C THR A 171 -5.79 -0.74 -0.92
N ASP A 172 -6.28 0.50 -0.94
CA ASP A 172 -6.95 1.14 0.19
C ASP A 172 -6.09 1.35 1.44
N GLY A 173 -4.78 1.42 1.22
CA GLY A 173 -3.82 1.84 2.23
C GLY A 173 -3.48 3.31 2.12
N LYS A 174 -2.31 3.67 2.65
CA LYS A 174 -1.85 5.06 2.80
C LYS A 174 -0.38 5.17 2.39
N CYS A 175 -0.08 6.16 1.55
CA CYS A 175 1.29 6.51 1.19
C CYS A 175 1.78 7.63 2.10
N MET A 176 2.85 7.41 2.86
CA MET A 176 3.33 8.33 3.88
C MET A 176 4.84 8.54 3.75
N LEU A 177 5.35 9.59 4.35
CA LEU A 177 6.80 9.72 4.56
C LEU A 177 7.23 8.82 5.73
N LEU A 178 8.38 8.17 5.56
CA LEU A 178 9.10 7.56 6.68
C LEU A 178 9.55 8.68 7.60
N THR A 179 8.77 8.92 8.66
CA THR A 179 9.02 9.95 9.66
C THR A 179 9.32 9.32 11.00
N ASN A 180 8.55 9.63 12.03
CA ASN A 180 8.77 9.11 13.36
C ASN A 180 8.30 7.65 13.44
N ALA A 181 9.27 6.73 13.57
CA ALA A 181 9.07 5.29 13.75
C ALA A 181 8.06 4.93 14.85
N ASN A 182 7.89 5.77 15.88
CA ASN A 182 7.00 5.50 17.00
C ASN A 182 5.52 5.76 16.68
N LYS A 183 5.21 6.60 15.68
CA LYS A 183 3.82 6.94 15.31
C LYS A 183 3.27 6.03 14.22
N LEU A 184 4.11 5.58 13.29
CA LEU A 184 3.73 4.76 12.15
C LEU A 184 3.00 3.44 12.51
N PRO A 185 3.38 2.68 13.56
CA PRO A 185 2.62 1.51 14.00
C PRO A 185 1.15 1.81 14.28
N ASN A 186 0.90 2.84 15.10
CA ASN A 186 -0.45 3.23 15.45
C ASN A 186 -1.22 3.72 14.22
N LEU A 187 -0.57 4.40 13.29
CA LEU A 187 -1.20 4.84 12.05
C LEU A 187 -1.67 3.67 11.16
N ILE A 188 -0.85 2.64 11.05
CA ILE A 188 -1.16 1.43 10.26
C ILE A 188 -2.30 0.65 10.93
N ILE A 189 -2.23 0.45 12.25
CA ILE A 189 -3.28 -0.23 13.03
C ILE A 189 -4.60 0.54 12.92
N ASN A 190 -4.58 1.86 13.18
CA ASN A 190 -5.77 2.70 13.15
C ASN A 190 -6.34 2.84 11.73
N GLY A 191 -5.49 2.87 10.71
CA GLY A 191 -5.94 2.82 9.32
C GLY A 191 -6.59 1.49 8.95
N SER A 192 -6.13 0.38 9.55
CA SER A 192 -6.75 -0.93 9.37
C SER A 192 -8.12 -0.98 10.04
N ILE A 193 -8.24 -0.43 11.26
CA ILE A 193 -9.52 -0.30 11.98
C ILE A 193 -10.51 0.56 11.19
N GLU A 194 -10.08 1.69 10.63
CA GLU A 194 -10.89 2.55 9.76
C GLU A 194 -11.48 1.78 8.57
N ASN A 195 -10.67 0.96 7.90
CA ASN A 195 -11.14 0.12 6.80
C ASN A 195 -12.12 -0.97 7.26
N ASP A 196 -11.88 -1.57 8.42
CA ASP A 196 -12.74 -2.62 9.00
C ASP A 196 -14.11 -2.09 9.41
N GLU A 197 -14.17 -0.91 10.04
CA GLU A 197 -15.44 -0.26 10.37
C GLU A 197 -16.25 0.06 9.10
N MET A 198 -15.57 0.48 8.04
CA MET A 198 -16.23 0.72 6.76
C MET A 198 -16.79 -0.58 6.16
N ASP A 199 -16.01 -1.66 6.13
CA ASP A 199 -16.47 -2.96 5.64
C ASP A 199 -17.68 -3.49 6.42
N GLN A 200 -17.69 -3.30 7.75
CA GLN A 200 -18.82 -3.67 8.61
C GLN A 200 -20.06 -2.83 8.32
N LEU A 201 -19.91 -1.51 8.17
CA LEU A 201 -20.99 -0.61 7.81
C LEU A 201 -21.62 -1.02 6.46
N ILE A 202 -20.80 -1.25 5.43
CA ILE A 202 -21.27 -1.69 4.11
C ILE A 202 -22.01 -3.03 4.21
N ALA A 203 -21.45 -4.01 4.95
CA ALA A 203 -22.08 -5.31 5.11
C ALA A 203 -23.47 -5.20 5.76
N GLN A 204 -23.58 -4.42 6.84
CA GLN A 204 -24.86 -4.17 7.51
C GLN A 204 -25.88 -3.51 6.56
N LYS A 205 -25.45 -2.51 5.77
CA LYS A 205 -26.36 -1.81 4.84
C LYS A 205 -26.78 -2.66 3.64
N ILE A 206 -25.93 -3.58 3.20
CA ILE A 206 -26.30 -4.58 2.18
C ILE A 206 -27.34 -5.57 2.73
N GLU A 207 -27.18 -6.02 3.98
CA GLU A 207 -28.18 -6.87 4.63
C GLU A 207 -29.55 -6.16 4.74
N GLU A 208 -29.55 -4.86 5.10
CA GLU A 208 -30.77 -4.02 5.13
C GLU A 208 -31.43 -3.87 3.74
N LEU A 209 -30.63 -3.80 2.66
CA LEU A 209 -31.12 -3.70 1.28
C LEU A 209 -31.58 -5.05 0.69
N GLY A 210 -31.11 -6.16 1.25
CA GLY A 210 -31.28 -7.52 0.75
C GLY A 210 -30.20 -7.91 -0.27
N GLU A 211 -29.41 -8.95 0.04
CA GLU A 211 -28.26 -9.38 -0.77
C GLU A 211 -28.63 -9.71 -2.24
N ASP A 212 -29.77 -10.36 -2.47
CA ASP A 212 -30.21 -10.73 -3.82
C ASP A 212 -30.51 -9.52 -4.70
N LYS A 213 -31.01 -8.44 -4.09
CA LYS A 213 -31.25 -7.18 -4.78
C LYS A 213 -29.92 -6.52 -5.13
N VAL A 214 -28.97 -6.51 -4.19
CA VAL A 214 -27.65 -5.91 -4.37
C VAL A 214 -26.85 -6.60 -5.49
N LYS A 215 -26.95 -7.92 -5.62
CA LYS A 215 -26.28 -8.66 -6.73
C LYS A 215 -26.72 -8.21 -8.13
N GLN A 216 -27.90 -7.60 -8.26
CA GLN A 216 -28.44 -7.11 -9.53
C GLN A 216 -28.22 -5.60 -9.72
N MET A 217 -27.78 -4.88 -8.69
CA MET A 217 -27.51 -3.44 -8.76
C MET A 217 -26.16 -3.16 -9.43
N LYS A 218 -26.07 -2.00 -10.07
CA LYS A 218 -24.77 -1.43 -10.46
C LYS A 218 -24.05 -0.90 -9.21
N GLU A 219 -22.72 -0.87 -9.25
CA GLU A 219 -21.89 -0.40 -8.13
C GLU A 219 -22.23 1.05 -7.73
N ASP A 220 -22.39 1.95 -8.69
CA ASP A 220 -22.77 3.35 -8.42
C ASP A 220 -24.14 3.47 -7.71
N GLU A 221 -25.11 2.64 -8.13
CA GLU A 221 -26.44 2.60 -7.52
C GLU A 221 -26.37 2.06 -6.08
N LEU A 222 -25.54 1.03 -5.84
CA LEU A 222 -25.31 0.50 -4.51
C LEU A 222 -24.70 1.57 -3.59
N ILE A 223 -23.67 2.29 -4.06
CA ILE A 223 -23.01 3.36 -3.32
C ILE A 223 -24.02 4.44 -2.93
N GLU A 224 -24.83 4.92 -3.88
CA GLU A 224 -25.85 5.94 -3.58
C GLU A 224 -26.88 5.48 -2.55
N ASN A 225 -27.35 4.24 -2.66
CA ASN A 225 -28.33 3.68 -1.71
C ASN A 225 -27.74 3.55 -0.31
N ILE A 226 -26.51 3.02 -0.21
CA ILE A 226 -25.84 2.89 1.08
C ILE A 226 -25.61 4.26 1.70
N GLN A 227 -25.11 5.25 0.95
CA GLN A 227 -24.91 6.61 1.44
C GLN A 227 -26.20 7.23 2.00
N LYS A 228 -27.35 6.96 1.37
CA LYS A 228 -28.66 7.42 1.87
C LYS A 228 -29.05 6.74 3.18
N LEU A 229 -28.72 5.46 3.35
CA LEU A 229 -29.01 4.67 4.56
C LEU A 229 -28.02 4.92 5.72
N SER A 230 -26.84 5.48 5.43
CA SER A 230 -25.77 5.72 6.40
C SER A 230 -25.47 7.20 6.65
N LYS A 231 -26.45 8.09 6.46
CA LYS A 231 -26.28 9.55 6.65
C LYS A 231 -25.75 9.95 8.03
N ASP A 232 -26.18 9.25 9.07
CA ASP A 232 -25.77 9.52 10.45
C ASP A 232 -24.56 8.67 10.90
N ALA A 233 -24.03 7.83 10.01
CA ALA A 233 -22.91 6.96 10.34
C ALA A 233 -21.65 7.80 10.57
N LYS A 234 -20.90 7.42 11.61
CA LYS A 234 -19.56 7.95 11.87
C LYS A 234 -18.58 6.82 12.05
N ILE A 235 -17.50 6.84 11.29
CA ILE A 235 -16.40 5.89 11.38
C ILE A 235 -15.15 6.59 11.91
N ASN A 236 -14.21 5.80 12.37
CA ASN A 236 -12.90 6.26 12.77
C ASN A 236 -12.11 6.76 11.56
N HIS A 237 -11.50 7.92 11.70
CA HIS A 237 -10.53 8.47 10.76
C HIS A 237 -9.22 8.72 11.49
N VAL A 238 -8.15 8.11 11.01
CA VAL A 238 -6.80 8.42 11.49
C VAL A 238 -6.24 9.62 10.74
N GLN A 239 -5.64 10.54 11.49
CA GLN A 239 -5.08 11.76 10.95
C GLN A 239 -3.63 11.56 10.51
N THR A 240 -3.39 11.73 9.21
CA THR A 240 -2.13 11.40 8.53
C THR A 240 -1.66 12.53 7.63
N TYR A 241 -0.34 12.60 7.43
CA TYR A 241 0.27 13.28 6.30
C TYR A 241 0.52 12.23 5.22
N GLU A 242 -0.20 12.36 4.11
CA GLU A 242 -0.12 11.41 3.00
C GLU A 242 0.59 12.05 1.81
N VAL A 243 1.53 11.32 1.21
CA VAL A 243 2.17 11.70 -0.05
C VAL A 243 1.23 11.31 -1.19
N VAL A 244 0.80 12.29 -1.95
CA VAL A 244 -0.14 12.12 -3.07
C VAL A 244 0.52 12.59 -4.35
N SER A 245 0.46 11.75 -5.39
CA SER A 245 0.85 12.14 -6.74
C SER A 245 -0.38 12.57 -7.54
N SER A 246 -0.26 13.69 -8.28
CA SER A 246 -1.35 14.20 -9.11
C SER A 246 -1.80 13.23 -10.21
N ASN A 247 -0.92 12.30 -10.61
CA ASN A 247 -1.15 11.39 -11.73
C ASN A 247 -1.68 10.02 -11.30
N THR A 248 -1.79 9.75 -9.99
CA THR A 248 -2.31 8.47 -9.46
C THR A 248 -3.70 8.18 -9.99
N LYS A 249 -4.59 9.18 -10.06
CA LYS A 249 -5.95 9.00 -10.60
C LYS A 249 -5.94 8.50 -12.05
N ASN A 250 -5.02 8.99 -12.88
CA ASN A 250 -4.91 8.53 -14.26
C ASN A 250 -4.36 7.10 -14.35
N LEU A 251 -3.41 6.72 -13.49
CA LEU A 251 -2.93 5.33 -13.42
C LEU A 251 -4.03 4.36 -12.97
N MET A 252 -4.91 4.80 -12.07
CA MET A 252 -6.04 3.98 -11.60
C MET A 252 -7.04 3.60 -12.71
N GLU A 253 -7.07 4.36 -13.82
CA GLU A 253 -7.89 4.06 -14.99
C GLU A 253 -7.23 3.04 -15.94
N CYS A 254 -5.93 2.77 -15.79
CA CYS A 254 -5.19 1.83 -16.62
C CYS A 254 -5.40 0.38 -16.14
N LYS A 255 -5.61 -0.54 -17.09
CA LYS A 255 -5.75 -1.98 -16.80
C LYS A 255 -4.42 -2.75 -16.80
N SER A 256 -3.38 -2.16 -17.36
CA SER A 256 -2.06 -2.76 -17.58
C SER A 256 -1.02 -1.67 -17.80
N LEU A 257 0.25 -2.02 -17.62
CA LEU A 257 1.38 -1.14 -17.85
C LEU A 257 1.48 -0.68 -19.32
N SER A 258 1.06 -1.52 -20.27
CA SER A 258 1.04 -1.17 -21.70
C SER A 258 0.01 -0.10 -22.06
N ALA A 259 -1.02 0.08 -21.22
CA ALA A 259 -2.03 1.13 -21.39
C ALA A 259 -1.63 2.48 -20.77
N VAL A 260 -0.50 2.53 -20.04
CA VAL A 260 -0.04 3.74 -19.36
C VAL A 260 0.55 4.72 -20.37
N ASN A 261 0.04 5.96 -20.36
CA ASN A 261 0.71 7.06 -21.03
C ASN A 261 2.00 7.41 -20.26
N ARG A 262 3.16 7.09 -20.84
CA ARG A 262 4.47 7.29 -20.21
C ARG A 262 4.80 8.73 -19.82
N ASN A 263 4.10 9.73 -20.38
CA ASN A 263 4.24 11.13 -19.94
C ASN A 263 3.81 11.31 -18.48
N LEU A 264 2.92 10.45 -17.96
CA LEU A 264 2.48 10.51 -16.56
C LEU A 264 3.63 10.33 -15.56
N TYR A 265 4.75 9.73 -15.97
CA TYR A 265 5.91 9.53 -15.09
C TYR A 265 6.68 10.84 -14.80
N SER A 266 6.50 11.88 -15.62
CA SER A 266 7.29 13.13 -15.53
C SER A 266 6.47 14.42 -15.55
N THR A 267 5.17 14.38 -15.84
CA THR A 267 4.32 15.58 -15.92
C THR A 267 3.55 15.89 -14.63
N GLY A 268 3.67 15.03 -13.63
CA GLY A 268 2.93 15.14 -12.37
C GLY A 268 3.57 16.08 -11.35
N SER A 269 2.91 16.21 -10.21
CA SER A 269 3.46 16.83 -9.01
C SER A 269 3.14 15.99 -7.78
N ASN A 270 4.07 15.99 -6.83
CA ASN A 270 3.88 15.37 -5.53
C ASN A 270 3.53 16.45 -4.53
N ARG A 271 2.62 16.13 -3.60
CA ARG A 271 2.38 16.97 -2.43
C ARG A 271 2.09 16.11 -1.21
N VAL A 272 2.30 16.71 -0.05
CA VAL A 272 1.90 16.11 1.22
C VAL A 272 0.57 16.73 1.63
N GLU A 273 -0.46 15.91 1.79
CA GLU A 273 -1.80 16.34 2.19
C GLU A 273 -2.11 15.91 3.62
N MET A 274 -2.79 16.78 4.37
CA MET A 274 -3.43 16.41 5.63
C MET A 274 -4.71 15.63 5.34
N LYS A 275 -4.83 14.44 5.94
CA LYS A 275 -6.00 13.57 5.83
C LYS A 275 -6.55 13.25 7.22
N GLY A 276 -7.82 12.85 7.26
CA GLY A 276 -8.49 12.37 8.46
C GLY A 276 -8.97 13.42 9.47
N ALA A 277 -8.64 14.71 9.33
CA ALA A 277 -9.16 15.80 10.18
C ALA A 277 -10.36 16.51 9.53
N GLU A 278 -11.25 17.09 10.34
CA GLU A 278 -12.38 17.92 9.86
C GLU A 278 -11.89 19.27 9.31
N SER A 279 -10.81 19.80 9.92
CA SER A 279 -10.18 21.06 9.56
C SER A 279 -8.68 21.02 9.85
N GLU A 280 -7.91 21.92 9.25
CA GLU A 280 -6.48 22.06 9.56
C GLU A 280 -6.23 22.44 11.03
N SER A 281 -7.13 23.22 11.63
CA SER A 281 -7.03 23.65 13.03
C SER A 281 -7.23 22.53 14.05
N SER A 282 -7.82 21.40 13.64
CA SER A 282 -8.06 20.23 14.47
C SER A 282 -7.09 19.08 14.18
N PHE A 283 -6.08 19.32 13.35
CA PHE A 283 -5.14 18.30 12.93
C PHE A 283 -4.06 18.03 14.00
N GLU A 284 -3.95 16.77 14.41
CA GLU A 284 -2.88 16.21 15.22
C GLU A 284 -2.43 14.89 14.59
N TYR A 285 -1.19 14.85 14.10
CA TYR A 285 -0.65 13.67 13.42
C TYR A 285 -0.66 12.43 14.32
N GLY A 286 -1.41 11.40 13.91
CA GLY A 286 -1.64 10.19 14.70
C GLY A 286 -2.97 10.14 15.44
N ALA A 287 -3.66 11.27 15.59
CA ALA A 287 -4.94 11.32 16.29
C ALA A 287 -6.05 10.61 15.52
N GLN A 288 -7.09 10.24 16.26
CA GLN A 288 -8.30 9.63 15.75
C GLN A 288 -9.46 10.59 15.91
N SER A 289 -10.39 10.57 14.96
CA SER A 289 -11.64 11.33 15.07
C SER A 289 -12.78 10.56 14.42
N ARG A 290 -14.01 10.75 14.91
CA ARG A 290 -15.19 10.09 14.35
C ARG A 290 -15.97 11.05 13.47
N GLN A 291 -15.95 10.81 12.16
CA GLN A 291 -16.54 11.67 11.15
C GLN A 291 -17.38 10.84 10.16
N ALA A 292 -18.15 11.52 9.32
CA ALA A 292 -18.92 10.86 8.27
C ALA A 292 -17.98 10.24 7.22
N PRO A 293 -18.24 9.02 6.73
CA PRO A 293 -17.42 8.42 5.69
C PRO A 293 -17.43 9.25 4.40
N LYS A 294 -16.27 9.33 3.74
CA LYS A 294 -16.08 10.02 2.46
C LYS A 294 -16.53 9.12 1.30
N LEU A 295 -16.93 9.73 0.18
CA LEU A 295 -17.36 9.00 -1.02
C LEU A 295 -16.35 7.92 -1.47
N GLU A 296 -15.06 8.23 -1.43
CA GLU A 296 -14.01 7.27 -1.80
C GLU A 296 -13.98 6.05 -0.88
N GLN A 297 -14.25 6.21 0.42
CA GLN A 297 -14.33 5.07 1.35
C GLN A 297 -15.54 4.17 1.03
N TYR A 298 -16.69 4.76 0.63
CA TYR A 298 -17.84 3.99 0.15
C TYR A 298 -17.48 3.20 -1.11
N LYS A 299 -16.92 3.85 -2.13
CA LYS A 299 -16.50 3.19 -3.38
C LYS A 299 -15.60 1.99 -3.10
N LYS A 300 -14.54 2.21 -2.31
CA LYS A 300 -13.55 1.19 -1.98
C LYS A 300 -14.17 0.00 -1.23
N ALA A 301 -14.96 0.26 -0.19
CA ALA A 301 -15.57 -0.80 0.61
C ALA A 301 -16.70 -1.55 -0.15
N CYS A 302 -17.51 -0.86 -0.95
CA CYS A 302 -18.49 -1.48 -1.84
C CYS A 302 -17.82 -2.41 -2.86
N SER A 303 -16.78 -1.93 -3.54
CA SER A 303 -16.03 -2.70 -4.53
C SER A 303 -15.47 -4.00 -3.94
N ARG A 304 -14.82 -3.92 -2.77
CA ARG A 304 -14.33 -5.11 -2.04
C ARG A 304 -15.45 -6.09 -1.70
N LYS A 305 -16.59 -5.60 -1.22
CA LYS A 305 -17.71 -6.44 -0.82
C LYS A 305 -18.37 -7.12 -2.02
N MET A 306 -18.54 -6.41 -3.14
CA MET A 306 -19.04 -6.99 -4.39
C MET A 306 -18.11 -8.08 -4.93
N ASN A 307 -16.79 -7.83 -4.94
CA ASN A 307 -15.80 -8.84 -5.33
C ASN A 307 -15.88 -10.09 -4.44
N SER A 308 -16.00 -9.91 -3.12
CA SER A 308 -16.18 -11.03 -2.19
C SER A 308 -17.49 -11.80 -2.39
N MET A 309 -18.56 -11.14 -2.86
CA MET A 309 -19.85 -11.80 -3.12
C MET A 309 -19.83 -12.59 -4.43
N ASN A 310 -19.09 -12.12 -5.44
CA ASN A 310 -18.96 -12.81 -6.73
C ASN A 310 -18.02 -14.03 -6.70
N MET A 311 -17.17 -14.14 -5.68
CA MET A 311 -16.27 -15.29 -5.47
C MET A 311 -16.89 -16.44 -4.66
N LYS A 312 -18.12 -16.27 -4.13
CA LYS A 312 -18.88 -17.29 -3.38
C LYS A 312 -19.92 -17.96 -4.26
#